data_AF-A0A1F7A4B8-F1
#
_entry.id   AF-A0A1F7A4B8-F1
#
_cell.length_a   1.000
_cell.length_b   1.000
_cell.length_c   1.000
_cell.angle_alpha   90.00
_cell.angle_beta   90.00
_cell.angle_gamma   90.00
#
_symmetry.space_group_name_H-M   'P 1'
#
loop_
_entity.id
_entity.type
_entity.pdbx_description
1 polymer ?
#
loop_
_entity_poly.entity_id
_entity_poly.type
_entity_poly.pdbx_seq_one_letter_code
_entity_poly.pdbx_strand_id
1 'polypeptide(L)' 'MQLVLNFSWSPIFFGLRSPLLGLIVIVALWASIMLTMKKFYPLSKAAFYLLVPYLLWVTFATTLNAAIVILN' A
#
# COMPACT_ATOMS: atom_id res chain seq x y z
N MET A 1 12.08 1.44 1.59
CA MET A 1 11.14 2.03 0.63
C MET A 1 9.69 1.93 1.09
N GLN A 2 9.16 0.72 1.37
CA GLN A 2 7.76 0.55 1.81
C GLN A 2 7.39 1.34 3.06
N LEU A 3 8.26 1.38 4.07
CA LEU A 3 7.98 2.10 5.32
C LEU A 3 7.78 3.60 5.09
N VAL A 4 8.61 4.21 4.23
CA VAL A 4 8.52 5.64 3.88
C VAL A 4 7.22 5.92 3.13
N LEU A 5 6.89 5.09 2.13
CA LEU A 5 5.63 5.21 1.37
C LEU A 5 4.39 5.04 2.27
N ASN A 6 4.44 4.11 3.23
CA ASN A 6 3.36 3.90 4.19
C ASN A 6 3.20 5.13 5.10
N PHE A 7 4.31 5.68 5.60
CA PHE A 7 4.31 6.86 6.45
C PHE A 7 3.85 8.12 5.71
N SER A 8 4.16 8.24 4.42
CA SER A 8 3.71 9.36 3.58
C SER A 8 2.24 9.27 3.18
N TRP A 9 1.64 8.07 3.16
CA TRP A 9 0.25 7.91 2.75
C TRP A 9 -0.75 8.63 3.66
N SER A 10 -0.64 8.43 4.99
CA SER A 10 -1.54 9.05 5.97
C SER A 10 -1.54 10.60 5.92
N PRO A 11 -0.40 11.32 5.91
CA PRO A 11 -0.39 12.78 5.80
C PRO A 11 -0.83 13.29 4.42
N ILE A 12 -0.64 12.54 3.34
CA ILE A 12 -1.12 12.95 2.00
C ILE A 12 -2.65 12.77 1.91
N PHE A 13 -3.18 11.68 2.45
CA PHE A 13 -4.61 11.41 2.41
C PHE A 13 -5.39 12.29 3.40
N PHE A 14 -4.96 12.37 4.66
CA PHE A 14 -5.65 13.11 5.71
C PHE A 14 -5.19 14.58 5.83
N GLY A 15 -3.92 14.86 5.62
CA GLY A 15 -3.35 16.20 5.75
C GLY A 15 -3.61 17.08 4.53
N LEU A 16 -3.30 16.59 3.32
CA LEU A 16 -3.57 17.30 2.07
C LEU A 16 -5.01 17.14 1.56
N ARG A 17 -5.82 16.28 2.19
CA ARG A 17 -7.22 15.95 1.79
C ARG A 17 -7.35 15.73 0.28
N SER A 18 -6.35 15.09 -0.33
CA SER A 18 -6.35 14.79 -1.76
C SER A 18 -6.45 13.27 -1.94
N PRO A 19 -7.67 12.74 -2.15
CA PRO A 19 -7.89 11.32 -2.37
C PRO A 19 -7.09 10.80 -3.58
N LEU A 20 -7.02 11.59 -4.65
CA LEU A 20 -6.25 11.28 -5.86
C LEU A 20 -4.74 11.07 -5.58
N LEU A 21 -4.10 11.98 -4.84
CA LEU A 21 -2.69 11.81 -4.46
C LEU A 21 -2.49 10.64 -3.50
N GLY A 22 -3.42 10.45 -2.56
CA GLY A 22 -3.41 9.29 -1.67
C GLY A 22 -3.51 7.96 -2.42
N LEU A 23 -4.27 7.91 -3.50
CA LEU A 23 -4.42 6.72 -4.36
C LEU A 23 -3.12 6.41 -5.13
N ILE A 24 -2.46 7.43 -5.68
CA ILE A 24 -1.16 7.24 -6.35
C ILE A 24 -0.12 6.66 -5.36
N VAL A 25 -0.07 7.21 -4.14
CA VAL A 25 0.89 6.76 -3.11
C VAL A 25 0.58 5.34 -2.65
N ILE A 26 -0.70 5.00 -2.45
CA ILE A 26 -1.07 3.66 -1.98
C ILE A 26 -0.83 2.58 -3.04
N VAL A 27 -1.02 2.89 -4.32
CA VAL A 27 -0.67 2.00 -5.44
C VAL A 27 0.84 1.80 -5.51
N ALA A 28 1.63 2.86 -5.34
CA ALA A 28 3.09 2.76 -5.26
C ALA A 28 3.57 1.93 -4.05
N LEU A 29 2.89 2.04 -2.91
CA LEU A 29 3.12 1.21 -1.73
C LEU A 29 2.81 -0.26 -2.03
N TRP A 30 1.66 -0.54 -2.65
CA TRP A 30 1.24 -1.89 -3.03
C TRP A 30 2.27 -2.55 -3.97
N ALA A 31 2.73 -1.83 -5.00
CA ALA A 31 3.79 -2.31 -5.89
C ALA A 31 5.10 -2.58 -5.14
N SER A 32 5.48 -1.69 -4.21
CA SER A 32 6.66 -1.89 -3.36
C SER A 32 6.55 -3.13 -2.47
N ILE A 33 5.35 -3.45 -1.96
CA ILE A 33 5.06 -4.68 -1.19
C ILE A 33 5.27 -5.91 -2.06
N MET A 34 4.69 -5.94 -3.25
CA MET A 34 4.88 -7.03 -4.19
C MET A 34 6.35 -7.26 -4.57
N LEU A 35 7.12 -6.20 -4.81
CA LEU A 35 8.53 -6.31 -5.14
C LEU A 35 9.36 -6.94 -4.01
N THR A 36 9.09 -6.56 -2.76
CA THR A 36 9.75 -7.18 -1.61
C THR A 36 9.28 -8.61 -1.40
N MET A 37 7.99 -8.92 -1.58
CA MET A 37 7.51 -10.30 -1.53
C MET A 37 8.23 -11.18 -2.57
N LYS A 38 8.40 -10.70 -3.81
CA LYS A 38 9.17 -11.40 -4.85
C LYS A 38 10.64 -11.60 -4.46
N LYS A 39 11.29 -10.61 -3.85
CA LYS A 39 12.68 -10.73 -3.38
C LYS A 39 12.84 -11.71 -2.20
N PHE A 40 11.86 -11.77 -1.30
CA PHE A 40 11.87 -12.66 -0.14
C PHE A 40 11.41 -14.08 -0.47
N TYR A 41 10.67 -14.28 -1.56
CA TYR A 41 10.19 -15.60 -2.01
C TYR A 41 11.29 -16.67 -2.12
N PRO A 42 12.46 -16.42 -2.74
CA PRO A 42 13.54 -17.40 -2.79
C PRO A 42 14.35 -17.53 -1.48
N LEU A 43 14.29 -16.55 -0.57
CA LEU A 43 15.07 -16.57 0.67
C LEU A 43 14.36 -17.25 1.84
N SER A 44 13.05 -17.00 2.02
CA SER A 44 12.29 -17.56 3.14
C SER A 44 10.78 -17.52 2.88
N LYS A 45 10.17 -18.70 2.76
CA LYS A 45 8.70 -18.84 2.62
C LYS A 45 7.96 -18.26 3.84
N ALA A 46 8.56 -18.30 5.03
CA ALA A 46 7.96 -17.72 6.23
C ALA A 46 7.82 -16.19 6.11
N ALA A 47 8.85 -15.49 5.63
CA ALA A 47 8.81 -14.05 5.41
C ALA A 47 7.75 -13.66 4.36
N PHE A 48 7.57 -14.49 3.33
CA PHE A 48 6.50 -14.31 2.35
C PHE A 48 5.11 -14.40 3.00
N TYR A 49 4.84 -15.43 3.80
CA TYR A 49 3.55 -15.61 4.49
C TYR A 49 3.24 -14.47 5.47
N LEU A 50 4.24 -13.90 6.14
CA LEU A 50 4.07 -12.74 7.01
C LEU A 50 3.64 -11.46 6.25
N LEU A 51 3.99 -11.35 4.96
CA LEU A 51 3.62 -10.20 4.12
C LEU A 51 2.24 -10.35 3.45
N VAL A 52 1.69 -11.56 3.39
CA VAL A 52 0.34 -11.81 2.83
C VAL A 52 -0.77 -11.01 3.52
N PRO A 53 -0.92 -11.05 4.87
CA PRO A 53 -1.96 -10.26 5.54
C PRO A 53 -1.75 -8.76 5.35
N TYR A 54 -0.50 -8.30 5.22
CA TYR A 54 -0.19 -6.91 4.94
C TYR A 54 -0.62 -6.49 3.52
N LEU A 55 -0.40 -7.34 2.52
CA LEU A 55 -0.86 -7.10 1.15
C LEU A 55 -2.39 -7.06 1.05
N LEU A 56 -3.09 -7.95 1.77
CA LEU A 56 -4.55 -7.95 1.87
C LEU A 56 -5.07 -6.63 2.43
N TRP A 57 -4.48 -6.16 3.53
CA TRP A 57 -4.85 -4.87 4.13
C TRP A 57 -4.62 -3.70 3.18
N VAL A 58 -3.47 -3.64 2.51
CA VAL A 58 -3.17 -2.54 1.58
C VAL A 58 -4.07 -2.57 0.35
N THR A 59 -4.49 -3.76 -0.10
CA THR A 59 -5.49 -3.90 -1.18
C THR A 59 -6.83 -3.33 -0.75
N PHE A 60 -7.31 -3.66 0.46
CA PHE A 60 -8.54 -3.10 1.03
C PHE A 60 -8.46 -1.56 1.15
N ALA A 61 -7.36 -1.04 1.70
CA ALA A 61 -7.15 0.39 1.81
C ALA A 61 -7.11 1.08 0.43
N THR A 62 -6.58 0.42 -0.61
CA THR A 62 -6.56 0.93 -1.98
C THR A 62 -7.98 1.01 -2.55
N THR A 63 -8.79 -0.03 -2.36
CA THR A 63 -10.20 -0.03 -2.78
C THR A 63 -11.02 1.03 -2.06
N LEU A 64 -10.78 1.24 -0.77
CA LEU A 64 -11.44 2.28 0.01
C LEU A 64 -11.08 3.68 -0.52
N ASN A 65 -9.79 3.91 -0.80
CA ASN A 65 -9.31 5.18 -1.34
C ASN A 65 -9.89 5.44 -2.75
N ALA A 66 -9.94 4.42 -3.60
CA ALA A 66 -10.57 4.48 -4.92
C ALA A 66 -12.07 4.79 -4.83
N ALA A 67 -12.78 4.16 -3.90
CA ALA A 67 -14.19 4.46 -3.65
C ALA A 67 -14.38 5.93 -3.24
N ILE A 68 -13.52 6.45 -2.36
CA ILE A 68 -13.55 7.86 -1.93
C ILE A 68 -13.27 8.81 -3.11
N VAL A 69 -12.34 8.48 -4.01
CA VAL A 69 -12.09 9.28 -5.22
C VAL A 69 -13.28 9.28 -6.19
N ILE A 70 -13.98 8.15 -6.33
CA ILE A 70 -15.10 8.00 -7.27
C ILE A 70 -16.39 8.62 -6.72
N LEU A 71 -16.62 8.53 -5.41
CA LEU A 71 -17.86 8.93 -4.74
C LEU A 71 -17.86 10.39 -4.23
N ASN A 72 -16.75 11.12 -4.33
CA ASN A 72 -16.61 12.51 -3.90
C ASN A 72 -16.25 13.44 -5.07
#